data_AF-A0A965XT75-F1
#
_entry.id   AF-A0A965XT75-F1
#
_cell.length_a   1.000
_cell.length_b   1.000
_cell.length_c   1.000
_cell.angle_alpha   90.00
_cell.angle_beta   90.00
_cell.angle_gamma   90.00
#
_symmetry.space_group_name_H-M   'P 1'
#
loop_
_entity.id
_entity.type
_entity.pdbx_description
1 polymer ?
#
loop_
_entity_poly.entity_id
_entity_poly.type
_entity_poly.pdbx_seq_one_letter_code
_entity_poly.pdbx_strand_id
1 'polypeptide(L)'
;MFDPAETIQRLTIIAVPFLLGITCHEVAHGYVSWLLGDPTAKDAGRLSLNPLKHLDVMGTLVLVMTQMIGWAKPVPIDPTFYRNPRKGIVLVSLAG
;
A
#
# COMPACT_ATOMS: atom_id res chain seq x y z
N MET A 1 -16.15 27.86 3.86
CA MET A 1 -16.89 27.71 2.58
C MET A 1 -16.08 26.73 1.75
N PHE A 2 -16.68 25.67 1.21
CA PHE A 2 -15.96 24.69 0.38
C PHE A 2 -15.42 25.40 -0.86
N ASP A 3 -14.11 25.55 -0.97
CA ASP A 3 -13.45 26.04 -2.18
C ASP A 3 -12.96 24.83 -3.01
N PRO A 4 -13.59 24.54 -4.17
CA PRO A 4 -13.17 23.46 -5.04
C PRO A 4 -11.74 23.64 -5.54
N ALA A 5 -11.27 24.87 -5.78
CA ALA A 5 -9.96 25.14 -6.33
C ALA A 5 -8.84 24.79 -5.32
N GLU A 6 -9.01 25.25 -4.08
CA GLU A 6 -8.11 24.91 -2.97
C GLU A 6 -8.06 23.39 -2.73
N THR A 7 -9.22 22.74 -2.75
CA THR A 7 -9.33 21.29 -2.58
C THR A 7 -8.57 20.52 -3.67
N ILE A 8 -8.77 20.89 -4.94
CA ILE A 8 -8.08 20.25 -6.08
C ILE A 8 -6.58 20.47 -5.98
N GLN A 9 -6.15 21.69 -5.63
CA GLN A 9 -4.73 22.02 -5.46
C GLN A 9 -4.09 21.15 -4.37
N ARG A 10 -4.73 21.08 -3.19
CA ARG A 10 -4.24 20.28 -2.05
C ARG A 10 -4.14 18.80 -2.39
N LEU A 11 -5.18 18.23 -3.01
CA LEU A 11 -5.17 16.83 -3.44
C LEU A 11 -4.06 16.57 -4.47
N THR A 12 -3.85 17.46 -5.42
CA THR A 12 -2.82 17.31 -6.45
C THR A 12 -1.41 17.29 -5.85
N ILE A 13 -1.14 18.19 -4.89
CA ILE A 13 0.16 18.27 -4.21
C ILE A 13 0.44 17.00 -3.38
N ILE A 14 -0.57 16.49 -2.68
CA ILE A 14 -0.40 15.35 -1.77
C ILE A 14 -0.44 14.01 -2.52
N ALA A 15 -1.17 13.91 -3.63
CA ALA A 15 -1.41 12.65 -4.33
C ALA A 15 -0.10 11.95 -4.74
N VAL A 16 0.85 12.66 -5.36
CA VAL A 16 2.10 12.05 -5.84
C VAL A 16 2.94 11.43 -4.71
N PRO A 17 3.34 12.18 -3.65
CA PRO A 17 4.13 11.61 -2.57
C PRO A 17 3.35 10.54 -1.79
N PHE A 18 2.03 10.69 -1.62
CA PHE A 18 1.19 9.69 -0.95
C PHE A 18 1.16 8.36 -1.73
N LEU A 19 0.89 8.42 -3.04
CA LEU A 19 0.84 7.25 -3.90
C LEU A 19 2.20 6.55 -3.98
N LEU A 20 3.28 7.31 -4.08
CA LEU A 20 4.64 6.75 -4.06
C LEU A 20 4.94 6.10 -2.71
N GLY A 21 4.68 6.79 -1.60
CA GLY A 21 4.92 6.29 -0.25
C GLY A 21 4.21 4.96 0.01
N ILE A 22 2.91 4.90 -0.29
CA ILE A 22 2.11 3.69 -0.06
C ILE A 22 2.49 2.55 -1.01
N THR A 23 2.84 2.87 -2.26
CA THR A 23 3.30 1.85 -3.23
C THR A 23 4.62 1.24 -2.76
N CYS A 24 5.59 2.06 -2.37
CA CYS A 24 6.88 1.59 -1.86
C CYS A 24 6.71 0.78 -0.56
N HIS A 25 5.87 1.25 0.36
CA HIS A 25 5.55 0.57 1.63
C HIS A 25 4.99 -0.85 1.38
N GLU A 26 3.94 -0.96 0.57
CA GLU A 26 3.30 -2.25 0.26
C GLU A 26 4.20 -3.18 -0.55
N VAL A 27 4.98 -2.62 -1.49
CA VAL A 27 5.97 -3.40 -2.26
C VAL A 27 7.08 -3.90 -1.33
N ALA A 28 7.50 -3.15 -0.32
CA ALA A 28 8.51 -3.59 0.63
C ALA A 28 8.00 -4.75 1.51
N HIS A 29 6.76 -4.68 2.02
CA HIS A 29 6.12 -5.81 2.70
C HIS A 29 6.13 -7.07 1.83
N GLY A 30 5.64 -6.95 0.60
CA GLY A 30 5.55 -8.07 -0.33
C GLY A 30 6.93 -8.60 -0.74
N TYR A 31 7.90 -7.71 -0.93
CA TYR A 31 9.26 -8.10 -1.35
C TYR A 31 9.98 -8.88 -0.25
N VAL A 32 9.90 -8.41 1.00
CA VAL A 32 10.48 -9.15 2.14
C VAL A 32 9.75 -10.48 2.36
N SER A 33 8.43 -10.49 2.24
CA SER A 33 7.63 -11.73 2.30
C SER A 33 8.07 -12.73 1.21
N TRP A 34 8.30 -12.25 -0.01
CA TRP A 34 8.82 -13.04 -1.12
C TRP A 34 10.23 -13.60 -0.87
N LEU A 35 11.13 -12.80 -0.30
CA LEU A 35 12.47 -13.27 0.12
C LEU A 35 12.40 -14.34 1.21
N LEU A 36 11.35 -14.34 2.03
CA LEU A 36 11.10 -15.37 3.05
C LEU A 36 10.44 -16.64 2.47
N GLY A 37 10.11 -16.65 1.17
CA GLY A 37 9.61 -17.80 0.43
C GLY A 37 8.13 -17.75 0.05
N ASP A 38 7.41 -16.66 0.38
CA ASP A 38 5.99 -16.52 0.04
C ASP A 38 5.78 -15.97 -1.39
N PRO A 39 5.23 -16.75 -2.33
CA PRO A 39 4.97 -16.27 -3.69
C PRO A 39 3.69 -15.42 -3.81
N THR A 40 2.85 -15.31 -2.77
CA THR A 40 1.48 -14.77 -2.86
C THR A 40 1.42 -13.36 -3.45
N ALA A 41 2.23 -12.42 -2.95
CA ALA A 41 2.28 -11.05 -3.48
C ALA A 41 2.78 -11.00 -4.94
N LYS A 42 3.72 -11.88 -5.30
CA LYS A 42 4.29 -11.94 -6.64
C LYS A 42 3.27 -12.49 -7.65
N ASP A 43 2.62 -13.59 -7.30
CA ASP A 43 1.65 -14.28 -8.16
C ASP A 43 0.37 -13.44 -8.33
N ALA A 44 -0.03 -12.68 -7.30
CA ALA A 44 -1.08 -11.68 -7.41
C ALA A 44 -0.67 -10.44 -8.25
N GLY A 45 0.57 -10.38 -8.74
CA GLY A 45 1.09 -9.25 -9.52
C GLY A 45 1.21 -7.95 -8.73
N ARG A 46 1.33 -8.06 -7.39
CA ARG A 46 1.34 -6.96 -6.42
C ARG A 46 2.75 -6.47 -6.07
N LEU A 47 3.80 -7.18 -6.47
CA LEU A 47 5.19 -6.67 -6.47
C LEU A 47 5.41 -5.74 -7.67
N SER A 48 4.74 -4.59 -7.67
CA SER A 48 4.72 -3.68 -8.82
C SER A 48 4.75 -2.24 -8.33
N LEU A 49 5.61 -1.40 -8.92
CA LEU A 49 5.64 0.03 -8.65
C LEU A 49 4.52 0.81 -9.36
N ASN A 50 3.48 0.12 -9.83
CA ASN A 50 2.29 0.76 -10.38
C ASN A 50 1.32 1.11 -9.24
N PRO A 51 1.18 2.40 -8.87
CA PRO A 51 0.38 2.81 -7.71
C PRO A 51 -1.10 2.44 -7.84
N LEU A 52 -1.61 2.32 -9.07
CA LEU A 52 -3.00 1.92 -9.31
C LEU A 52 -3.32 0.52 -8.78
N LYS A 53 -2.32 -0.36 -8.68
CA LYS A 53 -2.52 -1.70 -8.14
C LYS A 53 -2.71 -1.69 -6.62
N HIS A 54 -2.20 -0.66 -5.94
CA HIS A 54 -2.23 -0.51 -4.49
C HIS A 54 -3.36 0.40 -4.02
N LEU A 55 -4.13 1.00 -4.93
CA LEU A 55 -5.28 1.82 -4.56
C LEU A 55 -6.51 0.97 -4.26
N ASP A 56 -7.20 1.34 -3.18
CA ASP A 56 -8.55 0.88 -2.90
C ASP A 56 -9.55 1.95 -3.37
N VAL A 57 -10.51 1.57 -4.21
CA VAL A 57 -11.49 2.52 -4.78
C VAL A 57 -12.34 3.15 -3.68
N MET A 58 -12.76 2.38 -2.68
CA MET A 58 -13.57 2.88 -1.57
C MET A 58 -12.73 3.75 -0.63
N GLY A 59 -11.52 3.29 -0.28
CA GLY A 59 -10.59 4.08 0.53
C GLY A 59 -10.24 5.42 -0.12
N THR A 60 -10.07 5.43 -1.44
CA THR A 60 -9.80 6.66 -2.21
C THR A 60 -11.02 7.58 -2.23
N LEU A 61 -12.22 7.04 -2.42
CA LEU A 61 -13.46 7.83 -2.41
C LEU A 61 -13.67 8.49 -1.03
N VAL A 62 -13.48 7.73 0.05
CA VAL A 62 -13.57 8.25 1.43
C VAL A 62 -12.53 9.34 1.68
N LEU A 63 -11.30 9.18 1.17
CA LEU A 63 -10.26 10.21 1.29
C LEU A 63 -10.65 11.51 0.60
N VAL A 64 -11.20 11.42 -0.62
CA VAL A 64 -11.64 12.60 -1.37
C VAL A 64 -12.82 13.30 -0.69
N MET A 65 -13.78 12.54 -0.17
CA MET A 65 -14.97 13.10 0.49
C MET A 65 -14.67 13.69 1.87
N THR A 66 -13.83 13.03 2.66
CA THR A 66 -13.57 13.44 4.05
C THR A 66 -12.32 14.30 4.20
N GLN A 67 -11.42 14.27 3.22
CA GLN A 67 -10.08 14.91 3.24
C GLN A 67 -9.20 14.56 4.45
N MET A 68 -9.57 13.52 5.21
CA MET A 68 -8.95 13.15 6.47
C MET A 68 -8.58 11.66 6.54
N ILE A 69 -9.44 10.77 6.05
CA ILE A 69 -9.31 9.33 6.24
C ILE A 69 -9.36 8.61 4.90
N GLY A 70 -8.44 7.67 4.68
CA GLY A 70 -8.41 6.78 3.52
C GLY A 70 -7.41 5.66 3.74
N TRP A 71 -7.46 4.62 2.90
CA TRP A 71 -6.55 3.48 2.97
C TRP A 71 -6.22 2.95 1.57
N ALA A 72 -5.08 2.27 1.47
CA ALA A 72 -4.70 1.52 0.28
C ALA A 72 -5.24 0.09 0.32
N LYS A 73 -5.22 -0.56 -0.83
CA LYS A 73 -5.38 -1.99 -0.95
C LYS A 73 -4.07 -2.64 -0.46
N PRO A 74 -4.09 -3.47 0.60
CA PRO A 74 -2.87 -4.07 1.14
C PRO A 74 -2.33 -5.19 0.26
N VAL A 75 -1.03 -5.47 0.35
CA VAL A 75 -0.37 -6.59 -0.32
C VAL A 75 -0.71 -7.89 0.44
N PRO A 76 -1.07 -8.98 -0.26
CA PRO A 76 -1.33 -10.24 0.41
C PRO A 76 0.00 -10.88 0.85
N ILE A 77 0.03 -11.41 2.08
CA ILE A 77 1.15 -12.18 2.62
C ILE A 77 0.63 -13.48 3.24
N ASP A 78 1.42 -14.54 3.16
CA ASP A 78 1.15 -15.84 3.75
C ASP A 78 2.33 -16.32 4.61
N PRO A 79 2.23 -16.19 5.94
CA PRO A 79 3.29 -16.61 6.86
C PRO A 79 3.55 -18.11 6.92
N THR A 80 2.71 -18.96 6.33
CA THR A 80 2.89 -20.41 6.34
C THR A 80 4.09 -20.85 5.51
N PHE A 81 4.53 -20.04 4.54
CA PHE A 81 5.75 -20.25 3.76
C PHE A 81 7.04 -19.93 4.54
N TYR A 82 6.96 -19.19 5.63
CA TYR A 82 8.14 -18.74 6.36
C TYR A 82 8.75 -19.87 7.18
N ARG A 83 10.08 -20.05 7.11
CA ARG A 83 10.81 -21.02 7.94
C ARG A 83 10.59 -20.81 9.45
N ASN A 84 10.43 -19.55 9.88
CA ASN A 84 10.03 -19.20 11.23
C ASN A 84 8.93 -18.12 11.16
N PRO A 85 7.64 -18.48 11.30
CA PRO A 85 6.54 -17.55 11.09
C PRO A 85 6.61 -16.30 11.96
N ARG A 86 7.00 -16.42 13.23
CA ARG A 86 7.10 -15.29 14.16
C ARG A 86 8.15 -14.28 13.72
N LYS A 87 9.35 -14.76 13.37
CA LYS A 87 10.44 -13.89 12.88
C LYS A 87 10.09 -13.29 11.52
N GLY A 88 9.49 -14.09 10.64
CA GLY A 88 9.09 -13.63 9.30
C GLY A 88 8.04 -12.52 9.36
N ILE A 89 7.01 -12.66 10.20
CA ILE A 89 6.02 -11.61 10.42
C ILE A 89 6.69 -10.32 10.90
N VAL A 90 7.57 -10.39 11.90
CA VAL A 90 8.28 -9.20 12.40
C VAL A 90 9.12 -8.53 11.31
N LEU A 91 9.85 -9.29 10.51
CA LEU A 91 10.64 -8.74 9.40
C LEU A 91 9.77 -8.06 8.35
N VAL A 92 8.67 -8.69 7.95
CA VAL A 92 7.72 -8.12 6.99
C VAL A 92 7.10 -6.86 7.54
N SER A 93 6.62 -6.85 8.78
CA SER A 93 6.02 -5.67 9.42
C SER A 93 6.98 -4.49 9.61
N LEU A 94 8.30 -4.73 9.64
CA LEU A 94 9.32 -3.68 9.71
C LEU A 94 9.78 -3.19 8.34
N ALA A 95 9.47 -3.92 7.27
CA ALA A 95 9.97 -3.64 5.92
C ALA A 95 9.19 -2.53 5.22
N GLY A 96 7.87 -2.50 5.45
CA GLY A 96 6.96 -1.46 5.00
C GLY A 96 6.58 -0.62 6.19
#